data_AF-A0A6A3GEZ2-F1
#
_entry.id   AF-A0A6A3GEZ2-F1
#
_cell.length_a   1.000
_cell.length_b   1.000
_cell.length_c   1.000
_cell.angle_alpha   90.00
_cell.angle_beta   90.00
_cell.angle_gamma   90.00
#
_symmetry.space_group_name_H-M   'P 1'
#
loop_
_entity.id
_entity.type
_entity.pdbx_description
1 polymer ?
#
loop_
_entity_poly.entity_id
_entity_poly.type
_entity_poly.pdbx_seq_one_letter_code
_entity_poly.pdbx_strand_id
1 'polypeptide(L)'
;DSTHNSNANRYKLFSFAVHDVIGKGQFVQHALVRTEEKPNLALAVTAFKKHNHEWSKIRVVMSDKALHEKEVLLEGWPNARQLLCRWHVETWLKKQCSRPGDVSPTETKELKSIMKGLVNAASQEHYDDLNTALLETVGNNKENLLYKSFMKHWDTTTDEWVMFKRGDVPHLMNNSNNSLESKWGRLKEVIDGSFSVD
;
A
#
# COMPACT_ATOMS: atom_id res chain seq x y z
N ASP A 1 -2.79 8.06 -0.99
CA ASP A 1 -3.42 7.49 0.21
C ASP A 1 -4.34 8.54 0.81
N SER A 2 -5.38 8.10 1.50
CA SER A 2 -6.50 8.93 1.94
C SER A 2 -6.83 8.71 3.41
N THR A 3 -7.56 9.66 3.98
CA THR A 3 -8.21 9.47 5.28
C THR A 3 -9.66 9.92 5.25
N HIS A 4 -10.48 9.29 6.10
CA HIS A 4 -11.90 9.62 6.30
C HIS A 4 -12.10 10.49 7.56
N ASN A 5 -13.36 10.92 7.74
CA ASN A 5 -13.85 11.68 8.90
C ASN A 5 -13.10 13.00 9.16
N SER A 6 -12.72 13.71 8.10
CA SER A 6 -12.08 15.03 8.17
C SER A 6 -13.04 16.21 7.99
N ASN A 7 -14.31 15.94 7.65
CA ASN A 7 -15.34 16.95 7.39
C ASN A 7 -16.74 16.32 7.45
N ALA A 8 -17.74 17.17 7.69
CA ALA A 8 -19.16 16.82 7.77
C ALA A 8 -19.74 16.34 6.43
N ASN A 9 -19.18 16.83 5.33
CA ASN A 9 -19.60 16.52 3.96
C ASN A 9 -19.13 15.13 3.49
N ARG A 10 -18.41 14.39 4.36
CA ARG A 10 -17.89 13.04 4.11
C ARG A 10 -16.93 12.93 2.92
N TYR A 11 -16.33 14.05 2.49
CA TYR A 11 -15.23 14.00 1.55
C TYR A 11 -14.05 13.23 2.15
N LYS A 12 -13.35 12.49 1.31
CA LYS A 12 -12.11 11.81 1.68
C LYS A 12 -10.95 12.78 1.49
N LEU A 13 -10.06 12.88 2.46
CA LEU A 13 -8.85 13.70 2.36
C LEU A 13 -7.74 12.86 1.73
N PHE A 14 -7.58 12.96 0.42
CA PHE A 14 -6.48 12.35 -0.32
C PHE A 14 -5.23 13.23 -0.23
N SER A 15 -4.07 12.65 0.07
CA SER A 15 -2.85 13.44 0.27
C SER A 15 -1.65 12.86 -0.47
N PHE A 16 -0.81 13.74 -0.99
CA PHE A 16 0.51 13.40 -1.49
C PHE A 16 1.56 13.86 -0.47
N ALA A 17 2.41 12.94 -0.03
CA ALA A 17 3.65 13.29 0.64
C ALA A 17 4.85 12.87 -0.21
N VAL A 18 5.81 13.78 -0.32
CA VAL A 18 7.06 13.54 -1.03
C VAL A 18 8.18 13.46 0.00
N HIS A 19 9.07 12.50 -0.20
CA HIS A 19 10.31 12.38 0.57
C HIS A 19 11.44 12.96 -0.27
N ASP A 20 12.21 13.87 0.33
CA ASP A 20 13.44 14.38 -0.27
C ASP A 20 14.60 13.39 -0.09
N VAL A 21 15.75 13.69 -0.70
CA VAL A 21 16.98 12.87 -0.65
C VAL A 21 17.56 12.69 0.76
N ILE A 22 17.08 13.45 1.75
CA ILE A 22 17.49 13.37 3.16
C ILE A 22 16.52 12.48 3.96
N GLY A 23 15.51 11.90 3.30
CA GLY A 23 14.52 11.02 3.91
C GLY A 23 13.43 11.76 4.67
N LYS A 24 13.36 13.10 4.58
CA LYS A 24 12.32 13.88 5.24
C LYS A 24 11.08 13.93 4.35
N GLY A 25 10.02 13.28 4.79
CA GLY A 25 8.72 13.36 4.14
C GLY A 25 7.99 14.65 4.50
N GLN A 26 7.35 15.30 3.54
CA GLN A 26 6.41 16.41 3.78
C GLN A 26 5.16 16.27 2.91
N PHE A 27 4.02 16.78 3.39
CA PHE A 27 2.86 16.92 2.53
C PHE A 27 3.13 18.01 1.51
N VAL A 28 2.80 17.74 0.25
CA VAL A 28 2.94 18.69 -0.85
C VAL A 28 1.59 19.00 -1.50
N GLN A 29 0.57 18.17 -1.25
CA GLN A 29 -0.79 18.43 -1.66
C GLN A 29 -1.78 17.67 -0.79
N HIS A 30 -2.89 18.33 -0.48
CA HIS A 30 -4.12 17.74 -0.01
C HIS A 30 -5.23 17.98 -1.04
N ALA A 31 -6.09 16.98 -1.24
CA ALA A 31 -7.25 17.07 -2.11
C ALA A 31 -8.45 16.44 -1.39
N LEU A 32 -9.56 17.19 -1.32
CA LEU A 32 -10.84 16.65 -0.90
C LEU A 32 -11.47 15.96 -2.11
N VAL A 33 -11.62 14.64 -2.03
CA VAL A 33 -12.19 13.81 -3.11
C VAL A 33 -13.48 13.17 -2.63
N ARG A 34 -14.52 13.19 -3.48
CA ARG A 34 -15.83 12.64 -3.14
C ARG A 34 -15.80 11.12 -3.03
N THR A 35 -15.17 10.46 -4.00
CA THR A 35 -14.93 9.02 -4.04
C THR A 35 -13.49 8.76 -4.46
N GLU A 36 -12.95 7.60 -4.10
CA GLU A 36 -11.62 7.13 -4.52
C GLU A 36 -11.67 6.43 -5.90
N GLU A 37 -12.60 6.85 -6.75
CA GLU A 37 -12.70 6.33 -8.09
C GLU A 37 -11.66 7.00 -9.00
N LYS A 38 -11.24 6.26 -10.02
CA LYS A 38 -10.20 6.68 -10.97
C LYS A 38 -10.36 8.12 -11.48
N PRO A 39 -11.54 8.61 -11.92
CA PRO A 39 -11.69 9.98 -12.41
C PRO A 39 -11.36 11.05 -11.36
N ASN A 40 -11.77 10.85 -10.11
CA ASN A 40 -11.55 11.81 -9.03
C ASN A 40 -10.08 11.86 -8.62
N LEU A 41 -9.43 10.69 -8.55
CA LEU A 41 -8.01 10.60 -8.25
C LEU A 41 -7.15 11.18 -9.39
N ALA A 42 -7.56 11.01 -10.65
CA ALA A 42 -6.88 11.60 -11.80
C ALA A 42 -6.90 13.14 -11.75
N LEU A 43 -7.98 13.75 -11.25
CA LEU A 43 -8.03 15.20 -11.00
C LEU A 43 -7.01 15.62 -9.93
N ALA A 44 -6.88 14.84 -8.85
CA ALA A 44 -5.87 15.11 -7.83
C ALA A 44 -4.44 15.02 -8.39
N VAL A 45 -4.14 14.02 -9.22
CA VAL A 45 -2.84 13.89 -9.93
C VAL A 45 -2.61 15.05 -10.90
N THR A 46 -3.64 15.45 -11.65
CA THR A 46 -3.56 16.58 -12.59
C THR A 46 -3.23 17.88 -11.85
N ALA A 47 -3.93 18.14 -10.74
CA ALA A 47 -3.64 19.27 -9.87
C ALA A 47 -2.20 19.20 -9.32
N PHE A 48 -1.74 18.02 -8.91
CA PHE A 48 -0.37 17.83 -8.44
C PHE A 48 0.65 18.25 -9.49
N LYS A 49 0.54 17.70 -10.70
CA LYS A 49 1.49 17.99 -11.78
C LYS A 49 1.48 19.46 -12.19
N LYS A 50 0.31 20.11 -12.15
CA LYS A 50 0.15 21.53 -12.45
C LYS A 50 0.94 22.43 -11.48
N HIS A 51 1.00 22.06 -10.20
CA HIS A 51 1.62 22.91 -9.16
C HIS A 51 3.02 22.46 -8.73
N ASN A 52 3.49 21.29 -9.21
CA ASN A 52 4.80 20.74 -8.85
C ASN A 52 5.61 20.49 -10.12
N HIS A 53 6.32 21.49 -10.65
CA HIS A 53 7.00 21.40 -11.97
C HIS A 53 8.03 20.26 -12.07
N GLU A 54 8.60 19.85 -10.94
CA GLU A 54 9.58 18.76 -10.82
C GLU A 54 8.93 17.37 -10.68
N TRP A 55 7.61 17.24 -10.90
CA TRP A 55 6.88 15.96 -10.75
C TRP A 55 7.48 14.83 -11.59
N SER A 56 8.14 15.15 -12.71
CA SER A 56 8.79 14.19 -13.60
C SER A 56 10.05 13.56 -13.00
N LYS A 57 10.64 14.17 -11.96
CA LYS A 57 11.78 13.62 -11.22
C LYS A 57 11.39 12.54 -10.22
N ILE A 58 10.09 12.36 -9.96
CA ILE A 58 9.59 11.31 -9.05
C ILE A 58 9.97 9.95 -9.63
N ARG A 59 10.77 9.20 -8.89
CA ARG A 59 11.27 7.87 -9.28
C ARG A 59 10.46 6.73 -8.70
N VAL A 60 9.71 6.99 -7.63
CA VAL A 60 8.98 5.98 -6.87
C VAL A 60 7.64 6.56 -6.45
N VAL A 61 6.58 5.79 -6.60
CA VAL A 61 5.25 6.12 -6.09
C VAL A 61 4.79 4.98 -5.20
N MET A 62 4.35 5.29 -3.99
CA MET A 62 3.88 4.30 -3.01
C MET A 62 2.41 4.53 -2.64
N SER A 63 1.63 3.44 -2.57
CA SER A 63 0.22 3.45 -2.14
C SER A 63 -0.10 2.29 -1.18
N ASP A 64 -1.26 2.32 -0.51
CA ASP A 64 -1.73 1.26 0.41
C ASP A 64 -1.99 -0.05 -0.37
N LYS A 65 -3.08 -0.12 -1.14
CA LYS A 65 -3.41 -1.23 -2.05
C LYS A 65 -4.65 -0.99 -2.92
N ALA A 66 -5.15 0.25 -3.00
CA ALA A 66 -6.38 0.52 -3.74
C ALA A 66 -6.13 0.32 -5.25
N LEU A 67 -6.82 -0.66 -5.85
CA LEU A 67 -6.66 -1.02 -7.27
C LEU A 67 -6.81 0.19 -8.20
N HIS A 68 -7.76 1.08 -7.89
CA HIS A 68 -8.00 2.30 -8.67
C HIS A 68 -6.91 3.36 -8.47
N GLU A 69 -6.35 3.48 -7.26
CA GLU A 69 -5.20 4.35 -7.03
C GLU A 69 -3.98 3.88 -7.82
N LYS A 70 -3.72 2.57 -7.83
CA LYS A 70 -2.59 1.99 -8.56
C LYS A 70 -2.60 2.38 -10.04
N GLU A 71 -3.73 2.20 -10.71
CA GLU A 71 -3.87 2.51 -12.13
C GLU A 71 -3.68 4.01 -12.41
N VAL A 72 -4.31 4.87 -11.62
CA VAL A 72 -4.17 6.33 -11.73
C VAL A 72 -2.74 6.78 -11.52
N LEU A 73 -2.05 6.21 -10.54
CA LEU A 73 -0.65 6.55 -10.24
C LEU A 73 0.28 6.04 -11.33
N LEU A 74 -0.05 4.94 -12.02
CA LEU A 74 0.73 4.41 -13.14
C LEU A 74 0.64 5.34 -14.35
N GLU A 75 -0.57 5.77 -14.68
CA GLU A 75 -0.81 6.76 -15.73
C GLU A 75 -0.20 8.12 -15.37
N GLY A 76 -0.22 8.48 -14.09
CA GLY A 76 0.41 9.68 -13.55
C GLY A 76 1.94 9.66 -13.66
N TRP A 77 2.58 8.55 -13.35
CA TRP A 77 4.04 8.43 -13.34
C TRP A 77 4.49 7.11 -13.97
N PRO A 78 4.39 6.97 -15.31
CA PRO A 78 4.66 5.70 -16.00
C PRO A 78 6.12 5.25 -15.88
N ASN A 79 7.04 6.19 -15.65
CA ASN A 79 8.47 5.92 -15.48
C ASN A 79 8.89 5.75 -14.01
N ALA A 80 7.96 5.92 -13.06
CA ALA A 80 8.24 5.71 -11.65
C ALA A 80 7.96 4.26 -11.26
N ARG A 81 8.80 3.71 -10.38
CA ARG A 81 8.55 2.41 -9.77
C ARG A 81 7.32 2.50 -8.86
N GLN A 82 6.33 1.66 -9.12
CA GLN A 82 5.20 1.50 -8.22
C GLN A 82 5.56 0.56 -7.09
N LEU A 83 5.26 0.98 -5.86
CA LEU A 83 5.39 0.17 -4.67
C LEU A 83 4.10 0.19 -3.85
N LEU A 84 3.83 -0.89 -3.16
CA LEU A 84 2.81 -0.95 -2.13
C LEU A 84 3.43 -0.72 -0.75
N CYS A 85 2.67 -0.10 0.14
CA CYS A 85 3.09 0.10 1.53
C CYS A 85 3.24 -1.26 2.21
N ARG A 86 4.43 -1.53 2.75
CA ARG A 86 4.75 -2.80 3.43
C ARG A 86 3.76 -3.13 4.53
N TRP A 87 3.43 -2.15 5.37
CA TRP A 87 2.55 -2.35 6.53
C TRP A 87 1.14 -2.74 6.10
N HIS A 88 0.61 -2.07 5.07
CA HIS A 88 -0.70 -2.36 4.52
C HIS A 88 -0.75 -3.73 3.83
N VAL A 89 0.27 -4.08 3.06
CA VAL A 89 0.40 -5.41 2.46
C VAL A 89 0.43 -6.51 3.54
N GLU A 90 1.29 -6.36 4.55
CA GLU A 90 1.41 -7.31 5.65
C GLU A 90 0.08 -7.46 6.40
N THR A 91 -0.59 -6.35 6.71
CA THR A 91 -1.89 -6.34 7.40
C THR A 91 -2.97 -7.01 6.55
N TRP A 92 -3.03 -6.71 5.25
CA TRP A 92 -4.01 -7.29 4.34
C TRP A 92 -3.83 -8.80 4.21
N LEU A 93 -2.59 -9.26 4.00
CA LEU A 93 -2.28 -10.68 3.83
C LEU A 93 -2.61 -11.47 5.09
N LYS A 94 -2.22 -10.98 6.27
CA LYS A 94 -2.60 -11.58 7.56
C LYS A 94 -4.11 -11.64 7.77
N LYS A 95 -4.86 -10.64 7.28
CA LYS A 95 -6.33 -10.62 7.35
C LYS A 95 -6.94 -11.72 6.48
N GLN A 96 -6.32 -12.09 5.36
CA GLN A 96 -6.83 -13.19 4.53
C GLN A 96 -6.74 -14.54 5.23
N CYS A 97 -5.70 -14.75 6.04
CA CYS A 97 -5.55 -15.98 6.84
C CYS A 97 -6.67 -16.16 7.87
N SER A 98 -7.40 -15.10 8.23
CA SER A 98 -8.51 -15.14 9.19
C SER A 98 -9.89 -15.14 8.54
N ARG A 99 -9.96 -15.29 7.20
CA ARG A 99 -11.24 -15.49 6.53
C ARG A 99 -11.79 -16.88 6.86
N PRO A 100 -13.12 -17.05 6.95
CA PRO A 100 -13.72 -18.34 7.25
C PRO A 100 -13.27 -19.40 6.23
N GLY A 101 -12.77 -20.52 6.72
CA GLY A 101 -12.29 -21.67 5.97
C GLY A 101 -11.86 -22.80 6.91
N ASP A 102 -11.44 -23.94 6.35
CA ASP A 102 -11.07 -25.18 7.07
C ASP A 102 -9.68 -25.11 7.73
N VAL A 103 -9.32 -23.97 8.33
CA VAL A 103 -7.98 -23.74 8.89
C VAL A 103 -8.10 -23.57 10.40
N SER A 104 -7.36 -24.38 11.16
CA SER A 104 -7.32 -24.32 12.61
C SER A 104 -6.71 -23.00 13.12
N PRO A 105 -6.91 -22.65 14.40
CA PRO A 105 -6.28 -21.47 14.99
C PRO A 105 -4.74 -21.52 14.95
N THR A 106 -4.15 -22.71 15.06
CA THR A 106 -2.69 -22.92 14.99
C THR A 106 -2.17 -22.65 13.58
N GLU A 107 -2.78 -23.26 12.57
CA GLU A 107 -2.43 -23.02 11.16
C GLU A 107 -2.66 -21.55 10.79
N THR A 108 -3.72 -20.91 11.30
CA THR A 108 -3.97 -19.47 11.09
C THR A 108 -2.82 -18.61 11.63
N LYS A 109 -2.28 -18.96 12.80
CA LYS A 109 -1.13 -18.24 13.40
C LYS A 109 0.13 -18.44 12.57
N GLU A 110 0.37 -19.66 12.11
CA GLU A 110 1.50 -20.01 11.25
C GLU A 110 1.42 -19.28 9.90
N LEU A 111 0.28 -19.33 9.22
CA LEU A 111 0.02 -18.59 7.98
C LEU A 111 0.29 -17.09 8.14
N LYS A 112 -0.14 -16.48 9.26
CA LYS A 112 0.16 -15.06 9.53
C LYS A 112 1.66 -14.78 9.69
N SER A 113 2.42 -15.73 10.24
CA SER A 113 3.87 -15.65 10.34
C SER A 113 4.51 -15.77 8.97
N ILE A 114 4.08 -16.73 8.15
CA ILE A 114 4.54 -16.93 6.77
C ILE A 114 4.24 -15.69 5.91
N MET A 115 3.02 -15.13 5.98
CA MET A 115 2.67 -13.90 5.26
C MET A 115 3.56 -12.72 5.65
N LYS A 116 3.88 -12.58 6.95
CA LYS A 116 4.86 -11.59 7.41
C LYS A 116 6.25 -11.88 6.83
N GLY A 117 6.66 -13.14 6.82
CA GLY A 117 7.92 -13.58 6.22
C GLY A 117 8.01 -13.18 4.75
N LEU A 118 6.98 -13.51 3.95
CA LEU A 118 6.94 -13.29 2.50
C LEU A 118 7.12 -11.81 2.14
N VAL A 119 6.45 -10.91 2.87
CA VAL A 119 6.60 -9.47 2.69
C VAL A 119 8.04 -9.02 2.97
N ASN A 120 8.66 -9.64 3.96
CA ASN A 120 9.93 -9.22 4.55
C ASN A 120 11.12 -10.05 4.10
N ALA A 121 10.94 -10.92 3.11
CA ALA A 121 11.98 -11.79 2.59
C ALA A 121 13.19 -10.95 2.15
N ALA A 122 14.38 -11.43 2.51
CA ALA A 122 15.66 -10.76 2.26
C ALA A 122 16.37 -11.28 1.00
N SER A 123 15.90 -12.39 0.44
CA SER A 123 16.42 -13.00 -0.78
C SER A 123 15.31 -13.76 -1.50
N GLN A 124 15.56 -14.13 -2.76
CA GLN A 124 14.67 -15.00 -3.53
C GLN A 124 14.54 -16.38 -2.87
N GLU A 125 15.66 -16.95 -2.41
CA GLU A 125 15.68 -18.25 -1.71
C GLU A 125 14.78 -18.24 -0.46
N HIS A 126 14.91 -17.24 0.42
CA HIS A 126 14.05 -17.15 1.60
C HIS A 126 12.57 -16.95 1.24
N TYR A 127 12.28 -16.24 0.14
CA TYR A 127 10.91 -16.10 -0.35
C TYR A 127 10.35 -17.44 -0.84
N ASP A 128 11.14 -18.20 -1.60
CA ASP A 128 10.73 -19.49 -2.16
C ASP A 128 10.51 -20.54 -1.05
N ASP A 129 11.36 -20.54 -0.01
CA ASP A 129 11.18 -21.37 1.19
C ASP A 129 9.86 -21.07 1.89
N LEU A 130 9.53 -19.78 2.06
CA LEU A 130 8.27 -19.35 2.67
C LEU A 130 7.04 -19.67 1.80
N ASN A 131 7.18 -19.64 0.48
CA ASN A 131 6.11 -20.03 -0.45
C ASN A 131 5.87 -21.54 -0.39
N THR A 132 6.92 -22.34 -0.24
CA THR A 132 6.84 -23.78 0.04
C THR A 132 6.11 -24.04 1.36
N ALA A 133 6.53 -23.37 2.44
CA ALA A 133 5.87 -23.47 3.74
C ALA A 133 4.39 -23.06 3.68
N LEU A 134 4.04 -22.01 2.91
CA LEU A 134 2.65 -21.61 2.69
C LEU A 134 1.80 -22.74 2.11
N LEU A 135 2.32 -23.44 1.10
CA LEU A 135 1.62 -24.56 0.46
C LEU A 135 1.48 -25.76 1.41
N GLU A 136 2.52 -26.06 2.18
CA GLU A 136 2.52 -27.13 3.18
C GLU A 136 1.49 -26.88 4.28
N THR A 137 1.43 -25.65 4.83
CA THR A 137 0.47 -25.28 5.88
C THR A 137 -1.00 -25.37 5.41
N VAL A 138 -1.27 -25.27 4.11
CA VAL A 138 -2.62 -25.50 3.55
C VAL A 138 -2.84 -26.95 3.08
N GLY A 139 -2.03 -27.89 3.57
CA GLY A 139 -2.16 -29.32 3.30
C GLY A 139 -1.71 -29.72 1.89
N ASN A 140 -0.74 -29.01 1.32
CA ASN A 140 -0.28 -29.18 -0.06
C ASN A 140 -1.39 -29.05 -1.12
N ASN A 141 -2.49 -28.38 -0.77
CA ASN A 141 -3.65 -28.22 -1.62
C ASN A 141 -3.55 -26.93 -2.45
N LYS A 142 -3.18 -27.06 -3.72
CA LYS A 142 -3.12 -25.92 -4.67
C LYS A 142 -4.49 -25.28 -4.96
N GLU A 143 -5.58 -26.00 -4.70
CA GLU A 143 -6.94 -25.48 -4.84
C GLU A 143 -7.44 -24.75 -3.58
N ASN A 144 -6.65 -24.71 -2.51
CA ASN A 144 -6.96 -23.89 -1.35
C ASN A 144 -7.14 -22.43 -1.78
N LEU A 145 -8.28 -21.83 -1.39
CA LEU A 145 -8.67 -20.49 -1.84
C LEU A 145 -7.67 -19.40 -1.44
N LEU A 146 -7.01 -19.52 -0.28
CA LEU A 146 -5.99 -18.59 0.17
C LEU A 146 -4.76 -18.69 -0.74
N TYR A 147 -4.23 -19.91 -0.93
CA TYR A 147 -3.05 -20.15 -1.77
C TYR A 147 -3.29 -19.72 -3.21
N LYS A 148 -4.39 -20.18 -3.81
CA LYS A 148 -4.77 -19.84 -5.19
C LYS A 148 -4.92 -18.34 -5.41
N SER A 149 -5.56 -17.64 -4.46
CA SER A 149 -5.69 -16.17 -4.50
C SER A 149 -4.33 -15.47 -4.35
N PHE A 150 -3.48 -15.96 -3.45
CA PHE A 150 -2.13 -15.45 -3.25
C PHE A 150 -1.28 -15.57 -4.52
N MET A 151 -1.20 -16.78 -5.09
CA MET A 151 -0.42 -17.02 -6.31
C MET A 151 -0.91 -16.18 -7.48
N LYS A 152 -2.23 -16.03 -7.63
CA LYS A 152 -2.81 -15.25 -8.74
C LYS A 152 -2.54 -13.75 -8.62
N HIS A 153 -2.68 -13.18 -7.41
CA HIS A 153 -2.78 -11.74 -7.23
C HIS A 153 -1.57 -11.08 -6.57
N TRP A 154 -0.70 -11.85 -5.91
CA TRP A 154 0.41 -11.32 -5.13
C TRP A 154 1.76 -11.83 -5.61
N ASP A 155 1.89 -13.13 -5.84
CA ASP A 155 3.13 -13.74 -6.33
C ASP A 155 3.54 -13.17 -7.71
N THR A 156 2.54 -12.87 -8.56
CA THR A 156 2.73 -12.23 -9.87
C THR A 156 3.20 -10.77 -9.82
N THR A 157 3.20 -10.13 -8.64
CA THR A 157 3.51 -8.70 -8.47
C THR A 157 4.53 -8.46 -7.35
N THR A 158 5.37 -9.46 -7.02
CA THR A 158 6.37 -9.41 -5.92
C THR A 158 7.26 -8.17 -5.94
N ASP A 159 7.60 -7.72 -7.12
CA ASP A 159 8.29 -6.48 -7.44
C ASP A 159 7.71 -5.21 -6.77
N GLU A 160 6.41 -5.17 -6.53
CA GLU A 160 5.73 -4.01 -5.95
C GLU A 160 5.77 -4.02 -4.41
N TRP A 161 5.93 -5.18 -3.78
CA TRP A 161 5.65 -5.31 -2.35
C TRP A 161 6.71 -6.06 -1.53
N VAL A 162 7.49 -6.97 -2.12
CA VAL A 162 8.50 -7.76 -1.42
C VAL A 162 9.76 -6.94 -1.17
N MET A 163 10.33 -7.03 0.04
CA MET A 163 11.45 -6.20 0.47
C MET A 163 12.74 -6.37 -0.37
N PHE A 164 13.19 -7.59 -0.64
CA PHE A 164 14.45 -7.78 -1.38
C PHE A 164 14.41 -7.26 -2.83
N LYS A 165 13.22 -7.14 -3.41
CA LYS A 165 12.99 -6.57 -4.76
C LYS A 165 12.95 -5.03 -4.76
N ARG A 166 13.16 -4.38 -3.61
CA ARG A 166 13.22 -2.90 -3.48
C ARG A 166 14.64 -2.35 -3.41
N GLY A 167 15.66 -3.22 -3.34
CA GLY A 167 17.05 -2.82 -3.07
C GLY A 167 17.69 -1.94 -4.15
N ASP A 168 17.23 -2.04 -5.39
CA ASP A 168 17.65 -1.24 -6.55
C ASP A 168 16.89 0.09 -6.67
N VAL A 169 15.93 0.34 -5.78
CA VAL A 169 15.07 1.52 -5.81
C VAL A 169 15.59 2.56 -4.82
N PRO A 170 15.74 3.85 -5.21
CA PRO A 170 16.07 4.93 -4.29
C PRO A 170 14.86 5.30 -3.41
N HIS A 171 14.41 4.36 -2.59
CA HIS A 171 13.29 4.53 -1.65
C HIS A 171 13.76 5.07 -0.29
N LEU A 172 15.07 5.32 -0.11
CA LEU A 172 15.67 5.92 1.09
C LEU A 172 15.30 5.16 2.38
N MET A 173 15.19 3.83 2.29
CA MET A 173 14.70 2.94 3.35
C MET A 173 13.27 3.22 3.83
N ASN A 174 12.52 4.10 3.15
CA ASN A 174 11.14 4.36 3.46
C ASN A 174 10.26 3.24 2.90
N ASN A 175 9.96 2.28 3.77
CA ASN A 175 9.18 1.09 3.43
C ASN A 175 7.73 1.17 3.93
N SER A 176 7.33 2.25 4.61
CA SER A 176 6.02 2.40 5.20
C SER A 176 5.39 3.76 4.90
N ASN A 177 4.06 3.81 4.87
CA ASN A 177 3.30 5.06 4.88
C ASN A 177 3.07 5.59 6.32
N ASN A 178 3.69 5.01 7.37
CA ASN A 178 3.47 5.45 8.77
C ASN A 178 3.69 6.96 8.95
N SER A 179 4.56 7.58 8.14
CA SER A 179 4.75 9.04 8.16
C SER A 179 3.52 9.81 7.67
N LEU A 180 2.74 9.27 6.73
CA LEU A 180 1.45 9.82 6.30
C LEU A 180 0.40 9.66 7.40
N GLU A 181 0.26 8.46 7.96
CA GLU A 181 -0.72 8.17 9.01
C GLU A 181 -0.47 8.98 10.29
N SER A 182 0.77 9.06 10.74
CA SER A 182 1.14 9.88 11.90
C SER A 182 0.84 11.37 11.68
N LYS A 183 1.05 11.88 10.47
CA LYS A 183 0.74 13.29 10.16
C LYS A 183 -0.76 13.53 10.04
N TRP A 184 -1.54 12.58 9.51
CA TRP A 184 -2.99 12.67 9.55
C TRP A 184 -3.54 12.60 10.97
N GLY A 185 -2.93 11.81 11.85
CA GLY A 185 -3.25 11.79 13.28
C GLY A 185 -3.20 13.20 13.87
N ARG A 186 -2.08 13.92 13.66
CA ARG A 186 -1.95 15.32 14.09
C ARG A 186 -2.93 16.26 13.42
N LEU A 187 -3.17 16.08 12.12
CA LEU A 187 -4.13 16.91 11.40
C LEU A 187 -5.54 16.77 12.02
N LYS A 188 -5.93 15.54 12.37
CA LYS A 188 -7.21 15.23 13.01
C LYS A 188 -7.36 15.69 14.47
N GLU A 189 -6.28 16.16 15.09
CA GLU A 189 -6.38 16.86 16.38
C GLU A 189 -6.94 18.28 16.19
N VAL A 190 -6.87 18.82 14.98
CA VAL A 190 -7.28 20.20 14.64
C VAL A 190 -8.51 20.22 13.74
N ILE A 191 -8.73 19.18 12.93
CA ILE A 191 -9.90 19.03 12.07
C ILE A 191 -10.67 17.76 12.43
N ASP A 192 -12.00 17.83 12.46
CA ASP A 192 -12.84 16.66 12.71
C ASP A 192 -14.07 16.61 11.78
N GLY A 193 -14.89 15.58 11.97
CA GLY A 193 -16.09 15.34 11.18
C GLY A 193 -17.19 16.39 11.33
N SER A 194 -17.05 17.38 12.20
CA SER A 194 -18.01 18.48 12.36
C SER A 194 -17.74 19.68 11.45
N PHE A 195 -16.54 19.78 10.87
CA PHE A 195 -16.18 20.90 9.99
C PHE A 195 -16.90 20.81 8.65
N SER A 196 -17.62 21.86 8.27
CA SER A 196 -18.21 21.96 6.93
C SER A 196 -17.19 22.49 5.93
N VAL A 197 -17.31 22.05 4.68
CA VAL A 197 -16.54 22.57 3.56
C VAL A 197 -17.56 23.25 2.66
N ASP A 198 -17.67 24.57 2.81
CA ASP A 198 -18.62 25.42 2.10
C ASP A 198 -17.99 25.96 0.80
#